data_AF-A0A7S4HEE5-F1
#
_entry.id   AF-A0A7S4HEE5-F1
#
_cell.length_a   1.000
_cell.length_b   1.000
_cell.length_c   1.000
_cell.angle_alpha   90.00
_cell.angle_beta   90.00
_cell.angle_gamma   90.00
#
_symmetry.space_group_name_H-M   'P 1'
#
loop_
_entity.id
_entity.type
_entity.pdbx_description
1 polymer ?
#
loop_
_entity_poly.entity_id
_entity_poly.type
_entity_poly.pdbx_seq_one_letter_code
_entity_poly.pdbx_strand_id
1 'polypeptide(L)'
;GFFDDESIDSDYDYDDAAFASLGRELLAGKLKLAKVYGQEEPPAAEDELEWEARYFVLFDSRRICHFDDLLDGQPLGDRGLIYLTNIKSVEKVVGVPTFVMKADSKVYMFKLEPHDEATMRTWIAAISQELDLAR
;
A
#
# COMPACT_ATOMS: atom_id res chain seq x y z
N GLY A 1 -8.06 -17.39 -26.70
CA GLY A 1 -8.73 -16.30 -25.98
C GLY A 1 -7.69 -15.67 -25.11
N PHE A 2 -7.35 -14.42 -25.39
CA PHE A 2 -6.43 -13.64 -24.56
C PHE A 2 -7.22 -13.26 -23.31
N PHE A 3 -6.94 -13.94 -22.20
CA PHE A 3 -7.31 -13.42 -20.90
C PHE A 3 -6.28 -12.33 -20.61
N ASP A 4 -6.72 -11.08 -20.49
CA ASP A 4 -5.89 -9.97 -20.03
C ASP A 4 -5.40 -10.29 -18.61
N ASP A 5 -4.15 -10.74 -18.54
CA ASP A 5 -3.36 -10.96 -17.33
C ASP A 5 -3.10 -9.63 -16.57
N GLU A 6 -3.53 -8.49 -17.14
CA GLU A 6 -3.44 -7.14 -16.56
C GLU A 6 -4.58 -6.80 -15.58
N SER A 7 -5.55 -7.69 -15.38
CA SER A 7 -6.72 -7.45 -14.50
C SER A 7 -6.69 -8.19 -13.16
N ILE A 8 -5.67 -9.01 -12.90
CA ILE A 8 -5.47 -9.61 -11.60
C ILE A 8 -4.85 -8.54 -10.70
N ASP A 9 -5.59 -8.12 -9.66
CA ASP A 9 -5.03 -7.24 -8.64
C ASP A 9 -3.90 -7.98 -7.93
N SER A 10 -2.67 -7.72 -8.36
CA SER A 10 -1.48 -8.45 -7.96
C SER A 10 -1.15 -8.36 -6.47
N ASP A 11 -1.81 -7.47 -5.73
CA ASP A 11 -1.66 -7.43 -4.27
C ASP A 11 -2.55 -8.46 -3.59
N TYR A 12 -3.59 -8.96 -4.25
CA TYR A 12 -4.40 -10.03 -3.70
C TYR A 12 -3.66 -11.35 -3.84
N ASP A 13 -2.84 -11.64 -2.84
CA ASP A 13 -2.15 -12.92 -2.72
C ASP A 13 -3.12 -13.94 -2.10
N TYR A 14 -3.48 -14.96 -2.87
CA TYR A 14 -4.35 -16.05 -2.42
C TYR A 14 -3.54 -17.18 -1.77
N ASP A 15 -2.21 -17.09 -1.73
CA ASP A 15 -1.36 -18.07 -1.05
C ASP A 15 -1.24 -17.74 0.44
N ASP A 16 -1.98 -18.47 1.28
CA ASP A 16 -1.90 -18.35 2.74
C ASP A 16 -0.46 -18.51 3.28
N ALA A 17 0.42 -19.21 2.56
CA ALA A 17 1.83 -19.35 2.96
C ALA A 17 2.58 -18.01 2.88
N ALA A 18 2.20 -17.08 1.99
CA ALA A 18 2.80 -15.76 1.87
C ALA A 18 2.61 -14.92 3.15
N PHE A 19 1.52 -15.18 3.89
CA PHE A 19 1.19 -14.52 5.16
C PHE A 19 1.77 -15.21 6.41
N ALA A 20 2.31 -16.43 6.28
CA ALA A 20 2.81 -17.20 7.43
C ALA A 20 4.11 -16.64 8.03
N SER A 21 4.88 -15.87 7.25
CA SER A 21 6.17 -15.31 7.67
C SER A 21 6.33 -13.86 7.20
N LEU A 22 5.61 -12.96 7.85
CA LEU A 22 5.66 -11.53 7.57
C LEU A 22 6.77 -10.79 8.32
N GLY A 23 7.42 -11.42 9.31
CA GLY A 23 8.46 -10.75 10.12
C GLY A 23 7.87 -9.93 11.27
N ARG A 24 8.61 -8.92 11.74
CA ARG A 24 8.20 -8.04 12.85
C ARG A 24 7.42 -6.85 12.31
N GLU A 25 6.28 -6.57 12.93
CA GLU A 25 5.51 -5.35 12.69
C GLU A 25 6.35 -4.10 13.03
N LEU A 26 6.45 -3.18 12.07
CA LEU A 26 7.13 -1.90 12.21
C LEU A 26 6.13 -0.75 12.42
N LEU A 27 5.03 -0.78 11.67
CA LEU A 27 4.01 0.26 11.68
C LEU A 27 2.68 -0.33 11.23
N ALA A 28 1.60 0.07 11.89
CA ALA A 28 0.25 -0.35 11.52
C ALA A 28 -0.75 0.78 11.68
N GLY A 29 -1.82 0.76 10.90
CA GLY A 29 -2.87 1.76 10.98
C GLY A 29 -3.83 1.75 9.79
N LYS A 30 -4.95 2.47 9.95
CA LYS A 30 -5.94 2.65 8.88
C LYS A 30 -5.49 3.74 7.92
N LEU A 31 -5.51 3.43 6.64
CA LEU A 31 -5.30 4.37 5.54
C LEU A 31 -6.42 4.18 4.52
N LYS A 32 -6.68 5.21 3.73
CA LYS A 32 -7.37 5.03 2.45
C LYS A 32 -6.35 4.76 1.36
N LEU A 33 -6.69 3.83 0.47
CA LEU A 33 -5.91 3.43 -0.69
C LEU A 33 -6.73 3.64 -1.96
N ALA A 34 -6.10 4.20 -2.98
CA ALA A 34 -6.54 4.11 -4.37
C ALA A 34 -5.42 3.49 -5.19
N LYS A 35 -5.76 2.59 -6.12
CA LYS A 35 -4.82 1.93 -7.01
C LYS A 35 -5.01 2.47 -8.43
N VAL A 36 -3.93 2.91 -9.05
CA VAL A 36 -3.93 3.43 -10.42
C VAL A 36 -3.03 2.54 -11.27
N TYR A 37 -3.61 1.93 -12.29
CA TYR A 37 -2.92 0.99 -13.18
C TYR A 37 -2.50 1.65 -14.49
N GLY A 38 -1.41 1.18 -15.08
CA GLY A 38 -0.92 1.62 -16.38
C GLY A 38 -0.28 3.01 -16.41
N GLN A 39 0.05 3.56 -15.24
CA GLN A 39 0.72 4.85 -15.09
C GLN A 39 1.90 4.74 -14.12
N GLU A 40 2.95 5.53 -14.34
CA GLU A 40 4.10 5.65 -13.42
C GLU A 40 3.99 6.87 -12.49
N GLU A 41 3.10 7.82 -12.83
CA GLU A 41 2.89 9.07 -12.10
C GLU A 41 1.46 9.14 -11.54
N PRO A 42 1.24 9.84 -10.41
CA PRO A 42 -0.09 9.99 -9.85
C PRO A 42 -1.01 10.79 -10.78
N PRO A 43 -2.30 10.42 -10.90
CA PRO A 43 -3.27 11.14 -11.71
C PRO A 43 -3.58 12.52 -11.14
N ALA A 44 -3.91 13.47 -12.02
CA ALA A 44 -4.21 14.85 -11.63
C ALA A 44 -5.60 15.04 -10.98
N ALA A 45 -6.52 14.10 -11.18
CA ALA A 45 -7.90 14.15 -10.69
C ALA A 45 -8.14 13.12 -9.58
N GLU A 46 -7.66 13.41 -8.36
CA GLU A 46 -7.79 12.48 -7.21
C GLU A 46 -9.24 12.21 -6.78
N ASP A 47 -10.16 13.13 -7.07
CA ASP A 47 -11.57 13.04 -6.68
C ASP A 47 -12.35 12.00 -7.50
N GLU A 48 -11.81 11.57 -8.64
CA GLU A 48 -12.42 10.54 -9.49
C GLU A 48 -11.94 9.13 -9.14
N LEU A 49 -11.02 9.00 -8.17
CA LEU A 49 -10.47 7.71 -7.78
C LEU A 49 -11.40 6.96 -6.83
N GLU A 50 -11.46 5.65 -7.01
CA GLU A 50 -12.08 4.74 -6.05
C GLU A 50 -11.15 4.55 -4.85
N TRP A 51 -11.57 5.10 -3.71
CA TRP A 51 -10.82 5.04 -2.46
C TRP A 51 -11.40 3.98 -1.52
N GLU A 52 -10.56 3.04 -1.12
CA GLU A 52 -10.90 2.00 -0.16
C GLU A 52 -10.26 2.29 1.19
N ALA A 53 -11.03 2.17 2.28
CA ALA A 53 -10.46 2.19 3.62
C ALA A 53 -9.99 0.78 3.99
N ARG A 54 -8.70 0.65 4.33
CA ARG A 54 -8.10 -0.62 4.75
C ARG A 54 -7.20 -0.40 5.96
N TYR A 55 -6.98 -1.45 6.73
CA TYR A 55 -5.95 -1.49 7.76
C TYR A 55 -4.67 -2.06 7.17
N PHE A 56 -3.56 -1.34 7.32
CA PHE A 56 -2.25 -1.69 6.79
C PHE A 56 -1.28 -2.06 7.91
N VAL A 57 -0.39 -3.00 7.63
CA VAL A 57 0.71 -3.39 8.50
C VAL A 57 1.98 -3.50 7.67
N LEU A 58 2.97 -2.65 7.97
CA LEU A 58 4.31 -2.71 7.43
C LEU A 58 5.18 -3.62 8.31
N PHE A 59 5.92 -4.51 7.66
CA PHE A 59 6.86 -5.40 8.33
C PHE A 59 8.30 -5.22 7.85
N ASP A 60 9.25 -5.61 8.71
CA ASP A 60 10.70 -5.61 8.43
C ASP A 60 11.14 -6.66 7.39
N SER A 61 10.21 -7.50 6.92
CA SER A 61 10.44 -8.41 5.80
C SER A 61 10.20 -7.73 4.44
N ARG A 62 10.13 -6.39 4.40
CA ARG A 62 9.84 -5.61 3.19
C ARG A 62 8.49 -5.94 2.55
N ARG A 63 7.48 -6.15 3.40
CA ARG A 63 6.10 -6.47 3.01
C ARG A 63 5.13 -5.53 3.71
N ILE A 64 4.08 -5.13 2.99
CA ILE A 64 2.92 -4.47 3.57
C ILE A 64 1.73 -5.40 3.40
N CYS A 65 1.15 -5.86 4.51
CA CYS A 65 -0.12 -6.58 4.51
C CYS A 65 -1.24 -5.55 4.68
N HIS A 66 -2.38 -5.78 4.04
CA HIS A 66 -3.58 -4.98 4.27
C HIS A 66 -4.84 -5.83 4.30
N PHE A 67 -5.86 -5.34 5.00
CA PHE A 67 -7.15 -6.00 5.08
C PHE A 67 -8.27 -5.01 5.40
N ASP A 68 -9.53 -5.45 5.32
CA ASP A 68 -10.68 -4.55 5.48
C ASP A 68 -10.71 -3.89 6.86
N ASP A 69 -10.56 -4.69 7.92
CA ASP A 69 -10.49 -4.17 9.29
C ASP A 69 -9.83 -5.16 10.27
N LEU A 70 -9.65 -4.74 11.52
CA LEU A 70 -9.36 -5.62 12.65
C LEU A 70 -10.61 -5.86 13.50
N LEU A 71 -10.86 -7.12 13.85
CA LEU A 71 -11.80 -7.51 14.90
C LEU A 71 -11.04 -8.28 15.98
N ASP A 72 -10.99 -7.73 17.20
CA ASP A 72 -10.26 -8.32 18.33
C ASP A 72 -8.78 -8.68 18.01
N GLY A 73 -8.14 -7.82 17.20
CA GLY A 73 -6.76 -8.00 16.76
C GLY A 73 -6.56 -9.03 15.65
N GLN A 74 -7.65 -9.60 15.11
CA GLN A 74 -7.62 -10.51 13.97
C GLN A 74 -8.01 -9.77 12.67
N PRO A 75 -7.33 -10.03 11.54
CA PRO A 75 -7.73 -9.52 10.23
C PRO A 75 -9.15 -9.95 9.86
N LEU A 76 -9.95 -9.00 9.38
CA LEU A 76 -11.29 -9.22 8.84
C LEU A 76 -11.29 -8.97 7.33
N GLY A 77 -12.06 -9.79 6.62
CA GLY A 77 -12.35 -9.60 5.21
C GLY A 77 -11.18 -9.92 4.30
N ASP A 78 -11.13 -9.21 3.20
CA ASP A 78 -10.17 -9.44 2.13
C ASP A 78 -8.76 -9.05 2.56
N ARG A 79 -7.77 -9.90 2.29
CA ARG A 79 -6.36 -9.65 2.58
C ARG A 79 -5.60 -9.39 1.28
N GLY A 80 -4.67 -8.45 1.32
CA GLY A 80 -3.69 -8.22 0.28
C GLY A 80 -2.29 -8.01 0.85
N LEU A 81 -1.30 -8.14 -0.03
CA LEU A 81 0.11 -8.13 0.26
C LEU A 81 0.84 -7.34 -0.84
N ILE A 82 1.52 -6.27 -0.43
CA ILE A 82 2.37 -5.46 -1.30
C ILE A 82 3.83 -5.80 -0.99
N TYR A 83 4.55 -6.23 -2.01
CA TYR A 83 5.98 -6.55 -1.93
C TYR A 83 6.79 -5.28 -2.20
N LEU A 84 7.51 -4.76 -1.19
CA LEU A 84 8.33 -3.56 -1.35
C LEU A 84 9.56 -3.77 -2.25
N THR A 85 9.85 -5.01 -2.64
CA THR A 85 10.82 -5.32 -3.70
C THR A 85 10.41 -4.80 -5.07
N ASN A 86 9.10 -4.57 -5.29
CA ASN A 86 8.55 -4.12 -6.56
C ASN A 86 8.27 -2.61 -6.58
N ILE A 87 8.58 -1.92 -5.48
CA ILE A 87 8.34 -0.48 -5.31
C ILE A 87 9.64 0.28 -5.57
N LYS A 88 9.58 1.27 -6.46
CA LYS A 88 10.72 2.12 -6.84
C LYS A 88 10.92 3.28 -5.87
N SER A 89 9.82 3.88 -5.41
CA SER A 89 9.84 5.05 -4.54
C SER A 89 8.57 5.17 -3.71
N VAL A 90 8.69 5.92 -2.62
CA VAL A 90 7.58 6.46 -1.84
C VAL A 90 7.79 7.96 -1.66
N GLU A 91 6.74 8.76 -1.88
CA GLU A 91 6.87 10.22 -1.79
C GLU A 91 5.55 10.90 -1.42
N LYS A 92 5.66 12.08 -0.80
CA LYS A 92 4.51 12.96 -0.54
C LYS A 92 4.12 13.68 -1.83
N VAL A 93 2.81 13.76 -2.10
CA VAL A 93 2.28 14.61 -3.19
C VAL A 93 2.26 16.07 -2.72
N VAL A 94 2.87 16.96 -3.49
CA VAL A 94 2.95 18.39 -3.14
C VAL A 94 1.56 19.04 -3.27
N GLY A 95 1.13 19.73 -2.22
CA GLY A 95 -0.14 20.47 -2.20
C GLY A 95 -1.37 19.63 -1.89
N VAL A 96 -1.21 18.32 -1.67
CA VAL A 96 -2.32 17.38 -1.45
C VAL A 96 -2.04 16.52 -0.21
N PRO A 97 -3.04 16.17 0.63
CA PRO A 97 -2.85 15.34 1.82
C PRO A 97 -2.69 13.84 1.50
N THR A 98 -1.92 13.52 0.45
CA THR A 98 -1.68 12.18 -0.06
C THR A 98 -0.19 11.88 -0.13
N PHE A 99 0.14 10.60 -0.11
CA PHE A 99 1.46 10.09 -0.48
C PHE A 99 1.31 8.89 -1.41
N VAL A 100 2.34 8.61 -2.20
CA VAL A 100 2.28 7.57 -3.23
C VAL A 100 3.42 6.59 -3.09
N MET A 101 3.15 5.32 -3.40
CA MET A 101 4.18 4.34 -3.73
C MET A 101 4.11 4.04 -5.23
N LYS A 102 5.25 4.13 -5.91
CA LYS A 102 5.35 3.90 -7.37
C LYS A 102 6.01 2.56 -7.65
N ALA A 103 5.33 1.70 -8.40
CA ALA A 103 5.86 0.48 -9.00
C ALA A 103 6.09 0.70 -10.52
N ASP A 104 6.47 -0.35 -11.25
CA ASP A 104 6.68 -0.28 -12.71
C ASP A 104 5.41 0.09 -13.50
N SER A 105 4.25 -0.43 -13.11
CA SER A 105 2.99 -0.26 -13.86
C SER A 105 1.80 0.09 -12.96
N LYS A 106 2.06 0.43 -11.71
CA LYS A 106 1.06 0.63 -10.66
C LYS A 106 1.48 1.72 -9.71
N VAL A 107 0.57 2.64 -9.43
CA VAL A 107 0.72 3.66 -8.39
C VAL A 107 -0.30 3.38 -7.29
N TYR A 108 0.19 3.29 -6.07
CA TYR A 108 -0.63 3.20 -4.88
C TYR A 108 -0.70 4.59 -4.28
N MET A 109 -1.90 5.17 -4.20
CA MET A 109 -2.12 6.45 -3.54
C MET A 109 -2.72 6.22 -2.16
N PHE A 110 -2.16 6.89 -1.16
CA PHE A 110 -2.57 6.74 0.23
C PHE A 110 -2.96 8.08 0.83
N LYS A 111 -3.95 8.06 1.72
CA LYS A 111 -4.27 9.20 2.60
C LYS A 111 -4.79 8.74 3.96
N LEU A 112 -4.75 9.65 4.92
CA LEU A 112 -5.40 9.48 6.22
C LEU A 112 -6.73 10.24 6.25
N GLU A 113 -7.74 9.64 6.87
CA GLU A 113 -9.01 10.30 7.15
C GLU A 113 -9.40 10.10 8.63
N PRO A 114 -9.43 11.18 9.44
CA PRO A 114 -9.06 12.56 9.11
C PRO A 114 -7.57 12.70 8.76
N HIS A 115 -7.20 13.76 8.02
CA HIS A 115 -5.81 14.00 7.65
C HIS A 115 -4.93 14.23 8.89
N ASP A 116 -3.77 13.56 8.91
CA ASP A 116 -2.71 13.74 9.89
C ASP A 116 -1.34 13.73 9.19
N GLU A 117 -0.75 14.92 9.06
CA GLU A 117 0.54 15.13 8.42
C GLU A 117 1.70 14.41 9.14
N ALA A 118 1.65 14.33 10.48
CA ALA A 118 2.71 13.71 11.25
C ALA A 118 2.70 12.20 11.03
N THR A 119 1.52 11.58 11.12
CA THR A 119 1.36 10.15 10.86
C THR A 119 1.68 9.81 9.40
N MET A 120 1.29 10.64 8.43
CA MET A 120 1.67 10.46 7.03
C MET A 120 3.19 10.45 6.84
N ARG A 121 3.92 11.38 7.46
CA ARG A 121 5.39 11.43 7.39
C ARG A 121 6.04 10.20 8.04
N THR A 122 5.47 9.69 9.12
CA THR A 122 5.91 8.44 9.76
C THR A 122 5.79 7.26 8.79
N TRP A 123 4.67 7.14 8.07
CA TRP A 123 4.50 6.12 7.03
C TRP A 123 5.53 6.24 5.91
N ILE A 124 5.70 7.44 5.34
CA ILE A 124 6.68 7.69 4.28
C ILE A 124 8.09 7.31 4.77
N ALA A 125 8.49 7.75 5.97
CA ALA A 125 9.81 7.48 6.51
C ALA A 125 10.06 5.98 6.74
N ALA A 126 9.09 5.27 7.31
CA ALA A 126 9.20 3.84 7.56
C ALA A 126 9.29 3.04 6.26
N ILE A 127 8.46 3.38 5.26
CA ILE A 127 8.51 2.72 3.94
C ILE A 127 9.84 3.03 3.24
N SER A 128 10.29 4.29 3.25
CA SER A 128 11.59 4.67 2.66
C SER A 128 12.75 3.88 3.25
N GLN A 129 12.75 3.66 4.58
CA GLN A 129 13.77 2.86 5.24
C GLN A 129 13.79 1.41 4.71
N GLU A 130 12.62 0.79 4.54
CA GLU A 130 12.51 -0.57 4.00
C GLU A 130 12.85 -0.66 2.50
N LEU A 131 12.73 0.45 1.75
CA LEU A 131 13.20 0.53 0.36
C LEU A 131 14.72 0.66 0.27
N ASP A 132 15.35 1.45 1.15
CA ASP A 132 16.80 1.67 1.09
C ASP A 132 17.61 0.47 1.57
N LEU A 133 17.09 -0.35 2.48
CA LEU A 133 17.71 -1.63 2.87
C LEU A 133 17.84 -2.64 1.71
N ALA A 134 17.19 -2.36 0.58
CA ALA A 134 17.22 -3.17 -0.64
C ALA A 134 18.37 -2.86 -1.59
N ARG A 135 18.99 -1.68 -1.43
CA ARG A 135 19.96 -1.09 -2.35
C ARG A 135 21.37 -1.38 -1.90
#